data_AF-A0A9D6H8V5-F1
#
_entry.id   AF-A0A9D6H8V5-F1
#
_cell.length_a   1.000
_cell.length_b   1.000
_cell.length_c   1.000
_cell.angle_alpha   90.00
_cell.angle_beta   90.00
_cell.angle_gamma   90.00
#
_symmetry.space_group_name_H-M   'P 1'
#
loop_
_entity.id
_entity.type
_entity.pdbx_description
1 polymer ?
#
loop_
_entity_poly.entity_id
_entity_poly.type
_entity_poly.pdbx_seq_one_letter_code
_entity_poly.pdbx_strand_id
1 'polypeptide(L)'
;MPASALPDDLPESIRRSIEALDRAVQTQAPNPFVVLQEQHPDKYEFQPDFEIDCENRLELCRAACCRLAFPLSGQDIEEGIVQFDANSPYVIAQDGSGACVHLDKEPPRCSVYAARPLPCRAFDCRHDRRIWADFDARKVHPALADPDWPFNAQR
;
A
#
# COMPACT_ATOMS: atom_id res chain seq x y z
N MET A 1 -25.87 -16.48 -18.90
CA MET A 1 -25.44 -16.77 -20.28
C MET A 1 -25.04 -18.25 -20.31
N PRO A 2 -25.65 -19.10 -21.14
CA PRO A 2 -25.26 -20.50 -21.19
C PRO A 2 -23.84 -20.60 -21.77
N ALA A 3 -23.05 -21.56 -21.29
CA ALA A 3 -21.75 -21.89 -21.86
C ALA A 3 -21.93 -22.13 -23.36
N SER A 4 -21.27 -21.33 -24.18
CA SER A 4 -21.19 -21.57 -25.63
C SER A 4 -20.58 -22.95 -25.81
N ALA A 5 -21.35 -23.91 -26.34
CA ALA A 5 -20.85 -25.25 -26.63
C ALA A 5 -19.61 -25.12 -27.53
N LEU A 6 -18.52 -25.78 -27.11
CA LEU A 6 -17.26 -25.77 -27.87
C LEU A 6 -17.49 -26.34 -29.27
N PRO A 7 -16.87 -25.79 -30.32
CA PRO A 7 -16.94 -26.36 -31.66
C PRO A 7 -16.51 -27.84 -31.66
N ASP A 8 -17.28 -28.68 -32.35
CA ASP A 8 -17.07 -30.13 -32.35
C ASP A 8 -15.76 -30.57 -33.03
N ASP A 9 -15.17 -29.72 -33.86
CA ASP A 9 -13.98 -29.99 -34.68
C ASP A 9 -12.64 -29.64 -33.99
N LEU A 10 -12.67 -29.20 -32.73
CA LEU A 10 -11.44 -28.91 -31.99
C LEU A 10 -10.61 -30.18 -31.71
N PRO A 11 -9.29 -30.13 -31.93
CA PRO A 11 -8.39 -31.18 -31.47
C PRO A 11 -8.56 -31.46 -29.97
N GLU A 12 -8.52 -32.73 -29.60
CA GLU A 12 -8.74 -33.21 -28.23
C GLU A 12 -7.80 -32.56 -27.18
N SER A 13 -6.59 -32.14 -27.59
CA SER A 13 -5.65 -31.40 -26.73
C SER A 13 -6.14 -29.98 -26.41
N ILE A 14 -6.79 -29.33 -27.37
CA ILE A 14 -7.37 -27.99 -27.21
C ILE A 14 -8.64 -28.10 -26.36
N ARG A 15 -9.49 -29.10 -26.63
CA ARG A 15 -10.70 -29.38 -25.83
C ARG A 15 -10.35 -29.58 -24.35
N ARG A 16 -9.38 -30.45 -24.05
CA ARG A 16 -8.90 -30.67 -22.67
C ARG A 16 -8.34 -29.42 -22.00
N SER A 17 -7.64 -28.59 -22.76
CA SER A 17 -7.10 -27.31 -22.24
C SER A 17 -8.22 -26.34 -21.87
N ILE A 18 -9.25 -26.22 -22.70
CA ILE A 18 -10.39 -25.32 -22.45
C ILE A 18 -11.22 -25.83 -21.26
N GLU A 19 -11.51 -27.14 -21.19
CA GLU A 19 -12.19 -27.72 -20.04
C GLU A 19 -11.41 -27.53 -18.72
N ALA A 20 -10.08 -27.57 -18.77
CA ALA A 20 -9.24 -27.29 -17.61
C ALA A 20 -9.32 -25.82 -17.18
N LEU A 21 -9.35 -24.88 -18.15
CA LEU A 21 -9.56 -23.46 -17.89
C LEU A 21 -10.94 -23.19 -17.28
N ASP A 22 -12.01 -23.75 -17.86
CA ASP A 22 -13.38 -23.59 -17.35
C ASP A 22 -13.52 -24.08 -15.92
N ARG A 23 -12.92 -25.24 -15.60
CA ARG A 23 -12.86 -25.74 -14.21
C ARG A 23 -12.11 -24.77 -13.30
N ALA A 24 -10.95 -24.27 -13.73
CA ALA A 24 -10.17 -23.33 -12.93
C ALA A 24 -10.97 -22.06 -12.63
N VAL A 25 -11.61 -21.45 -13.64
CA VAL A 25 -12.47 -20.27 -13.50
C VAL A 25 -13.64 -20.53 -12.55
N GLN A 26 -14.32 -21.68 -12.67
CA GLN A 26 -15.45 -22.04 -11.81
C GLN A 26 -15.03 -22.28 -10.35
N THR A 27 -13.79 -22.71 -10.12
CA THR A 27 -13.23 -22.96 -8.78
C THR A 27 -12.43 -21.80 -8.22
N GLN A 28 -12.32 -20.69 -8.94
CA GLN A 28 -11.51 -19.55 -8.54
C GLN A 28 -12.20 -18.80 -7.40
N ALA A 29 -11.98 -19.29 -6.18
CA ALA A 29 -12.32 -18.56 -4.98
C ALA A 29 -11.35 -17.38 -4.82
N PRO A 30 -11.83 -16.20 -4.37
CA PRO A 30 -10.94 -15.10 -4.01
C PRO A 30 -9.94 -15.59 -2.96
N ASN A 31 -8.65 -15.31 -3.19
CA ASN A 31 -7.60 -15.69 -2.25
C ASN A 31 -7.74 -14.84 -0.98
N PRO A 32 -8.06 -15.43 0.19
CA PRO A 32 -8.30 -14.67 1.42
C PRO A 32 -7.04 -14.00 1.98
N PHE A 33 -5.85 -14.34 1.46
CA PHE A 33 -4.57 -13.78 1.88
C PHE A 33 -4.12 -12.57 1.02
N VAL A 34 -4.90 -12.19 0.01
CA VAL A 34 -4.62 -11.00 -0.81
C VAL A 34 -5.24 -9.79 -0.14
N VAL A 35 -4.39 -8.86 0.32
CA VAL A 35 -4.83 -7.57 0.89
C VAL A 35 -4.59 -6.48 -0.15
N LEU A 36 -5.61 -6.19 -0.94
CA LEU A 36 -5.60 -5.11 -1.91
C LEU A 36 -6.59 -4.03 -1.47
N GLN A 37 -6.25 -2.76 -1.67
CA GLN A 37 -7.20 -1.69 -1.45
C GLN A 37 -8.37 -1.78 -2.44
N GLU A 38 -9.53 -1.28 -2.03
CA GLU A 38 -10.63 -1.01 -2.95
C GLU A 38 -10.16 -0.06 -4.06
N GLN A 39 -10.59 -0.33 -5.29
CA GLN A 39 -10.20 0.46 -6.44
C GLN A 39 -10.82 1.86 -6.34
N HIS A 40 -9.96 2.88 -6.35
CA HIS A 40 -10.36 4.27 -6.55
C HIS A 40 -10.21 4.61 -8.05
N PRO A 41 -11.07 5.45 -8.65
CA PRO A 41 -10.99 5.75 -10.09
C PRO A 41 -9.62 6.22 -10.56
N ASP A 42 -9.01 7.15 -9.81
CA ASP A 42 -7.61 7.57 -9.98
C ASP A 42 -7.07 8.18 -8.67
N LYS A 43 -5.91 7.73 -8.18
CA LYS A 43 -5.24 8.31 -7.00
C LYS A 43 -4.71 9.73 -7.22
N TYR A 44 -4.46 10.14 -8.47
CA TYR A 44 -3.96 11.48 -8.79
C TYR A 44 -5.04 12.56 -8.75
N GLU A 45 -6.31 12.17 -8.89
CA GLU A 45 -7.45 13.08 -8.75
C GLU A 45 -7.78 13.39 -7.28
N PHE A 46 -7.28 12.59 -6.34
CA PHE A 46 -7.49 12.82 -4.92
C PHE A 46 -6.70 14.05 -4.44
N GLN A 47 -7.44 15.06 -3.95
CA GLN A 47 -6.88 16.25 -3.32
C GLN A 47 -7.26 16.26 -1.83
N PRO A 48 -6.29 16.18 -0.91
CA PRO A 48 -6.58 16.34 0.51
C PRO A 48 -7.04 17.78 0.79
N ASP A 49 -7.95 17.95 1.74
CA ASP A 49 -8.42 19.24 2.26
C ASP A 49 -7.51 19.82 3.35
N PHE A 50 -6.31 19.25 3.48
CA PHE A 50 -5.32 19.62 4.49
C PHE A 50 -3.92 19.74 3.87
N GLU A 51 -3.10 20.55 4.53
CA GLU A 51 -1.69 20.71 4.21
C GLU A 51 -0.84 20.44 5.45
N ILE A 52 0.27 19.74 5.26
CA ILE A 52 1.22 19.41 6.32
C ILE A 52 2.58 19.93 5.87
N ASP A 53 3.16 20.79 6.70
CA ASP A 53 4.54 21.26 6.57
C ASP A 53 5.51 20.13 6.95
N CYS A 54 5.61 19.14 6.06
CA CYS A 54 6.49 17.98 6.21
C CYS A 54 7.96 18.39 6.22
N GLU A 55 8.35 19.35 5.37
CA GLU A 55 9.74 19.80 5.23
C GLU A 55 10.33 20.24 6.58
N ASN A 56 9.58 21.02 7.38
CA ASN A 56 10.04 21.46 8.70
C ASN A 56 9.73 20.48 9.84
N ARG A 57 9.20 19.28 9.55
CA ARG A 57 8.79 18.29 10.56
C ARG A 57 9.44 16.93 10.41
N LEU A 58 9.99 16.60 9.24
CA LEU A 58 10.53 15.27 8.94
C LEU A 58 11.67 14.86 9.88
N GLU A 59 12.52 15.80 10.30
CA GLU A 59 13.56 15.55 11.31
C GLU A 59 13.00 15.22 12.68
N LEU A 60 11.86 15.83 13.05
CA LEU A 60 11.19 15.61 14.33
C LEU A 60 10.46 14.27 14.35
N CYS A 61 9.58 14.07 13.37
CA CYS A 61 8.76 12.84 13.28
C CYS A 61 9.53 11.66 12.68
N ARG A 62 10.79 11.85 12.27
CA ARG A 62 11.67 10.80 11.71
C ARG A 62 10.98 10.00 10.60
N ALA A 63 10.28 10.71 9.72
CA ALA A 63 9.45 10.14 8.66
C ALA A 63 8.47 9.03 9.13
N ALA A 64 7.80 9.24 10.27
CA ALA A 64 6.90 8.25 10.90
C ALA A 64 5.89 7.61 9.93
N CYS A 65 5.29 8.37 9.00
CA CYS A 65 4.35 7.83 8.02
C CYS A 65 4.99 6.79 7.09
N CYS A 66 6.29 6.90 6.79
CA CYS A 66 7.03 5.93 5.98
C CYS A 66 7.33 4.63 6.74
N ARG A 67 7.13 4.57 8.05
CA ARG A 67 7.29 3.37 8.88
C ARG A 67 5.98 2.61 9.09
N LEU A 68 4.86 3.11 8.53
CA LEU A 68 3.56 2.43 8.58
C LEU A 68 3.44 1.43 7.41
N ALA A 69 2.93 0.24 7.70
CA ALA A 69 2.58 -0.75 6.68
C ALA A 69 1.10 -0.63 6.32
N PHE A 70 0.80 -0.65 5.02
CA PHE A 70 -0.56 -0.55 4.48
C PHE A 70 -0.66 -1.23 3.11
N PRO A 71 -1.85 -1.73 2.73
CA PRO A 71 -2.06 -2.28 1.40
C PRO A 71 -2.05 -1.19 0.32
N LEU A 72 -1.67 -1.58 -0.89
CA LEU A 72 -1.65 -0.78 -2.11
C LEU A 72 -2.90 -1.05 -2.95
N SER A 73 -3.21 -0.11 -3.85
CA SER A 73 -4.28 -0.26 -4.84
C SER A 73 -3.81 -1.01 -6.09
N GLY A 74 -4.75 -1.41 -6.97
CA GLY A 74 -4.38 -1.98 -8.27
C GLY A 74 -3.54 -1.01 -9.10
N GLN A 75 -3.95 0.26 -9.14
CA GLN A 75 -3.23 1.34 -9.82
C GLN A 75 -1.77 1.46 -9.34
N ASP A 76 -1.52 1.39 -8.03
CA ASP A 76 -0.16 1.45 -7.48
C ASP A 76 0.74 0.31 -7.97
N ILE A 77 0.17 -0.88 -8.15
CA ILE A 77 0.87 -2.07 -8.63
C ILE A 77 1.11 -1.97 -10.15
N GLU A 78 0.10 -1.55 -10.90
CA GLU A 78 0.17 -1.44 -12.36
C GLU A 78 1.13 -0.36 -12.84
N GLU A 79 1.21 0.77 -12.13
CA GLU A 79 2.18 1.84 -12.44
C GLU A 79 3.63 1.42 -12.19
N GLY A 80 3.88 0.49 -11.26
CA GLY A 80 5.22 -0.02 -10.94
C GLY A 80 6.18 1.00 -10.34
N ILE A 81 5.72 2.20 -9.96
CA ILE A 81 6.55 3.25 -9.35
C ILE A 81 6.83 2.92 -7.88
N VAL A 82 5.81 2.46 -7.16
CA VAL A 82 5.95 1.99 -5.77
C VAL A 82 6.19 0.48 -5.75
N GLN A 83 6.80 0.00 -4.67
CA GLN A 83 7.19 -1.40 -4.54
C GLN A 83 6.33 -2.03 -3.45
N PHE A 84 5.87 -3.25 -3.68
CA PHE A 84 5.19 -4.06 -2.68
C PHE A 84 6.12 -5.12 -2.08
N ASP A 85 5.83 -5.57 -0.87
CA ASP A 85 6.56 -6.66 -0.21
C ASP A 85 6.21 -8.02 -0.86
N ALA A 86 7.21 -8.73 -1.35
CA ALA A 86 7.04 -10.04 -1.96
C ALA A 86 6.54 -11.11 -0.96
N ASN A 87 6.82 -10.95 0.33
CA ASN A 87 6.34 -11.87 1.38
C ASN A 87 4.94 -11.51 1.88
N SER A 88 4.51 -10.26 1.64
CA SER A 88 3.19 -9.73 2.01
C SER A 88 2.58 -9.05 0.77
N PRO A 89 2.08 -9.84 -0.20
CA PRO A 89 1.68 -9.30 -1.51
C PRO A 89 0.78 -8.09 -1.39
N TYR A 90 1.12 -7.06 -2.17
CA TYR A 90 0.42 -5.78 -2.26
C TYR A 90 0.47 -4.89 -1.01
N VAL A 91 1.25 -5.23 0.02
CA VAL A 91 1.59 -4.29 1.11
C VAL A 91 2.81 -3.47 0.70
N ILE A 92 2.87 -2.18 1.04
CA ILE A 92 4.03 -1.31 0.75
C ILE A 92 5.34 -1.95 1.25
N ALA A 93 6.35 -2.02 0.38
CA ALA A 93 7.64 -2.59 0.71
C ALA A 93 8.37 -1.76 1.78
N GLN A 94 8.94 -2.44 2.76
CA GLN A 94 9.80 -1.88 3.79
C GLN A 94 11.20 -2.53 3.74
N ASP A 95 12.23 -1.77 4.09
CA ASP A 95 13.60 -2.27 4.23
C ASP A 95 13.80 -2.99 5.58
N GLY A 96 15.02 -3.49 5.82
CA GLY A 96 15.35 -4.19 7.07
C GLY A 96 15.24 -3.34 8.35
N SER A 97 15.02 -2.03 8.24
CA SER A 97 14.76 -1.14 9.37
C SER A 97 13.26 -0.87 9.61
N GLY A 98 12.38 -1.49 8.82
CA GLY A 98 10.94 -1.25 8.89
C GLY A 98 10.51 0.09 8.29
N ALA A 99 11.36 0.73 7.49
CA ALA A 99 11.04 1.95 6.77
C ALA A 99 10.68 1.62 5.32
N CYS A 100 9.71 2.34 4.75
CA CYS A 100 9.36 2.24 3.33
C CYS A 100 10.62 2.41 2.48
N VAL A 101 10.80 1.54 1.47
CA VAL A 101 11.97 1.55 0.58
C VAL A 101 12.13 2.85 -0.22
N HIS A 102 11.08 3.69 -0.27
CA HIS A 102 11.06 4.99 -0.94
C HIS A 102 11.40 6.17 -0.02
N LEU A 103 11.90 5.90 1.20
CA LEU A 103 12.41 6.92 2.10
C LEU A 103 13.90 7.18 1.81
N ASP A 104 14.21 8.35 1.26
CA ASP A 104 15.58 8.88 1.30
C ASP A 104 15.92 9.20 2.77
N LYS A 105 17.09 8.80 3.25
CA LYS A 105 17.45 8.92 4.68
C LYS A 105 18.17 10.23 5.02
N GLU A 106 18.91 10.80 4.07
CA GLU A 106 19.74 12.00 4.27
C GLU A 106 19.65 12.96 3.06
N PRO A 107 18.92 14.07 3.16
CA PRO A 107 17.93 14.38 4.19
C PRO A 107 16.68 13.46 4.09
N PRO A 108 15.94 13.26 5.19
CA PRO A 108 14.73 12.44 5.18
C PRO A 108 13.68 13.02 4.22
N ARG A 109 13.30 12.29 3.16
CA ARG A 109 12.22 12.69 2.23
C ARG A 109 11.63 11.49 1.48
N CYS A 110 10.41 11.61 1.01
CA CYS A 110 9.78 10.60 0.14
C CYS A 110 10.25 10.81 -1.31
N SER A 111 10.96 9.83 -1.87
CA SER A 111 11.47 9.90 -3.25
C SER A 111 10.36 9.80 -4.31
N VAL A 112 9.20 9.26 -3.93
CA VAL A 112 8.01 9.09 -4.78
C VAL A 112 6.85 10.01 -4.39
N TYR A 113 7.14 11.19 -3.80
CA TYR A 113 6.13 12.08 -3.22
C TYR A 113 4.95 12.40 -4.19
N ALA A 114 5.25 12.62 -5.48
CA ALA A 114 4.26 12.91 -6.50
C ALA A 114 3.44 11.68 -6.94
N ALA A 115 3.95 10.47 -6.75
CA ALA A 115 3.34 9.19 -7.13
C ALA A 115 2.80 8.40 -5.92
N ARG A 116 2.71 9.05 -4.75
CA ARG A 116 2.27 8.44 -3.49
C ARG A 116 0.95 7.64 -3.67
N PRO A 117 0.85 6.47 -3.02
CA PRO A 117 -0.41 5.73 -2.91
C PRO A 117 -1.50 6.55 -2.23
N LEU A 118 -2.76 6.17 -2.45
CA LEU A 118 -3.89 6.87 -1.85
C LEU A 118 -3.81 6.98 -0.32
N PRO A 119 -3.43 5.93 0.46
CA PRO A 119 -3.19 6.05 1.90
C PRO A 119 -2.21 7.17 2.25
N CYS A 120 -1.10 7.27 1.53
CA CYS A 120 -0.09 8.30 1.77
C CYS A 120 -0.57 9.71 1.41
N ARG A 121 -1.53 9.86 0.49
CA ARG A 121 -2.13 11.15 0.13
C ARG A 121 -3.20 11.57 1.12
N ALA A 122 -4.03 10.63 1.55
CA ALA A 122 -5.17 10.86 2.43
C ALA A 122 -4.77 10.91 3.92
N PHE A 123 -3.56 10.48 4.28
CA PHE A 123 -3.13 10.41 5.67
C PHE A 123 -2.81 11.78 6.26
N ASP A 124 -3.73 12.29 7.07
CA ASP A 124 -3.52 13.46 7.93
C ASP A 124 -2.84 13.06 9.25
N CYS A 125 -1.52 13.26 9.34
CA CYS A 125 -0.78 12.88 10.54
C CYS A 125 -1.03 13.80 11.75
N ARG A 126 -1.65 14.98 11.57
CA ARG A 126 -1.84 15.99 12.64
C ARG A 126 -2.58 15.45 13.85
N HIS A 127 -3.49 14.52 13.60
CA HIS A 127 -4.36 13.92 14.61
C HIS A 127 -3.86 12.53 15.07
N ASP A 128 -2.76 12.03 14.51
CA ASP A 128 -2.24 10.72 14.83
C ASP A 128 -1.42 10.74 16.13
N ARG A 129 -2.04 10.28 17.21
CA ARG A 129 -1.42 10.22 18.54
C ARG A 129 -0.27 9.24 18.65
N ARG A 130 -0.12 8.30 17.70
CA ARG A 130 1.07 7.44 17.62
C ARG A 130 2.30 8.25 17.20
N ILE A 131 2.11 9.36 16.49
CA ILE A 131 3.18 10.21 15.95
C ILE A 131 3.37 11.45 16.82
N TRP A 132 2.27 12.13 17.18
CA TRP A 132 2.31 13.43 17.86
C TRP A 132 1.64 13.38 19.23
N ALA A 133 2.40 13.73 20.27
CA ALA A 133 1.81 14.08 21.56
C ALA A 133 1.09 15.43 21.47
N ASP A 134 1.68 16.38 20.72
CA ASP A 134 1.12 17.69 20.42
C ASP A 134 1.70 18.18 19.08
N PHE A 135 0.86 18.21 18.04
CA PHE A 135 1.28 18.57 16.68
C PHE A 135 1.69 20.04 16.57
N ASP A 136 0.93 20.95 17.17
CA ASP A 136 1.16 22.39 17.09
C ASP A 136 2.42 22.79 17.87
N ALA A 137 2.63 22.19 19.04
CA ALA A 137 3.85 22.37 19.82
C ALA A 137 5.05 21.60 19.28
N ARG A 138 4.93 20.91 18.13
CA ARG A 138 5.98 20.10 17.50
C ARG A 138 6.54 19.00 18.43
N LYS A 139 5.71 18.43 19.29
CA LYS A 139 6.09 17.37 20.25
C LYS A 139 5.65 16.01 19.73
N VAL A 140 6.63 15.19 19.36
CA VAL A 140 6.39 13.81 18.95
C VAL A 140 6.03 12.92 20.14
N HIS A 141 5.30 11.84 19.86
CA HIS A 141 4.98 10.83 20.85
C HIS A 141 6.27 10.12 21.30
N PRO A 142 6.51 9.91 22.62
CA PRO A 142 7.75 9.31 23.12
C PRO A 142 8.05 7.91 22.55
N ALA A 143 7.01 7.11 22.30
CA ALA A 143 7.16 5.76 21.73
C ALA A 143 7.75 5.76 20.31
N LEU A 144 7.82 6.90 19.61
CA LEU A 144 8.38 6.97 18.25
C LEU A 144 9.87 6.60 18.19
N ALA A 145 10.59 6.72 19.32
CA ALA A 145 11.99 6.31 19.46
C ALA A 145 12.16 4.80 19.69
N ASP A 146 11.07 4.07 19.95
CA ASP A 146 11.10 2.63 20.16
C ASP A 146 11.22 1.89 18.81
N PRO A 147 12.11 0.87 18.70
CA PRO A 147 12.17 -0.02 17.54
C PRO A 147 10.83 -0.72 17.23
N ASP A 148 10.00 -0.99 18.23
CA ASP A 148 8.73 -1.72 18.09
C ASP A 148 7.54 -0.82 17.68
N TRP A 149 7.77 0.48 17.50
CA TRP A 149 6.78 1.40 16.94
C TRP A 149 6.50 1.03 15.47
N PRO A 150 5.22 1.00 15.01
CA PRO A 150 4.04 1.63 15.61
C PRO A 150 3.20 0.74 16.56
N PHE A 151 3.56 -0.52 16.78
CA PHE A 151 2.70 -1.49 17.45
C PHE A 151 2.58 -1.26 18.96
N ASN A 152 3.61 -0.70 19.58
CA ASN A 152 3.60 -0.36 21.00
C ASN A 152 2.88 0.97 21.31
N ALA A 153 2.64 1.83 20.31
CA ALA A 153 2.05 3.16 20.49
C ALA A 153 0.51 3.13 20.67
N GLN A 154 -0.09 1.95 20.64
CA GLN A 154 -1.53 1.72 20.84
C GLN A 154 -1.87 1.13 22.21
N ARG A 155 -0.86 0.88 23.07
CA ARG A 155 -1.03 0.35 24.44
C ARG A 155 -1.20 1.45 25.48
#